data_AF-A0A7X7E7X8-F1
#
_entry.id   AF-A0A7X7E7X8-F1
#
_cell.length_a   1.000
_cell.length_b   1.000
_cell.length_c   1.000
_cell.angle_alpha   90.00
_cell.angle_beta   90.00
_cell.angle_gamma   90.00
#
_symmetry.space_group_name_H-M   'P 1'
#
loop_
_entity.id
_entity.type
_entity.pdbx_description
1 polymer ?
#
loop_
_entity_poly.entity_id
_entity_poly.type
_entity_poly.pdbx_seq_one_letter_code
_entity_poly.pdbx_strand_id
1 'polypeptide(L)'
;MADTSAGECFREVDERLADWRQGDCVVGDQWFLHRFDPALPLTAEAAEAAAGETDLCETPVTGLAILTQTCDLVRPSSKRPYVEVAPLVEVDAATLREIGACRRPAYAVVPALAAKYLVANLDRTMTVEKAVVARWDRVAG
;
A
#
# COMPACT_ATOMS: atom_id res chain seq x y z
N MET A 1 -30.76 17.08 1.86
CA MET A 1 -30.49 16.93 0.41
C MET A 1 -29.09 16.37 0.29
N ALA A 2 -28.95 15.13 -0.18
CA ALA A 2 -27.64 14.52 -0.38
C ALA A 2 -26.94 15.26 -1.53
N ASP A 3 -25.74 15.75 -1.26
CA ASP A 3 -24.89 16.43 -2.23
C ASP A 3 -24.60 15.49 -3.40
N THR A 4 -25.14 15.83 -4.57
CA THR A 4 -25.08 14.99 -5.78
C THR A 4 -23.66 14.96 -6.35
N SER A 5 -22.80 15.93 -5.99
CA SER A 5 -21.40 16.00 -6.43
C SER A 5 -20.52 14.88 -5.86
N ALA A 6 -20.79 14.43 -4.63
CA ALA A 6 -20.09 13.30 -4.03
C ALA A 6 -20.40 11.98 -4.77
N GLY A 7 -21.62 11.84 -5.29
CA GLY A 7 -22.05 10.66 -6.05
C GLY A 7 -21.34 10.51 -7.40
N GLU A 8 -21.06 11.62 -8.09
CA GLU A 8 -20.32 11.60 -9.37
C GLU A 8 -18.84 11.29 -9.16
N CYS A 9 -18.22 11.86 -8.13
CA CYS A 9 -16.81 11.61 -7.77
C CYS A 9 -16.55 10.11 -7.46
N PHE A 10 -17.45 9.46 -6.72
CA PHE A 10 -17.30 8.03 -6.42
C PHE A 10 -17.42 7.14 -7.65
N ARG A 11 -18.23 7.53 -8.64
CA ARG A 11 -18.41 6.71 -9.85
C ARG A 11 -17.13 6.60 -10.66
N GLU A 12 -16.41 7.69 -10.87
CA GLU A 12 -15.13 7.66 -11.60
C GLU A 12 -14.08 6.80 -10.86
N VAL A 13 -14.00 6.92 -9.53
CA VAL A 13 -13.11 6.09 -8.71
C VAL A 13 -13.50 4.62 -8.81
N ASP A 14 -14.78 4.29 -8.68
CA ASP A 14 -15.29 2.92 -8.76
C ASP A 14 -15.03 2.30 -10.15
N GLU A 15 -15.22 3.06 -11.23
CA GLU A 15 -14.91 2.64 -12.61
C GLU A 15 -13.41 2.35 -12.78
N ARG A 16 -12.53 3.21 -12.24
CA ARG A 16 -11.06 3.00 -12.27
C ARG A 16 -10.61 1.78 -11.49
N LEU A 17 -11.30 1.46 -10.40
CA LEU A 17 -10.96 0.33 -9.52
C LEU A 17 -11.58 -1.01 -9.97
N ALA A 18 -12.45 -1.01 -10.97
CA ALA A 18 -13.22 -2.20 -11.38
C ALA A 18 -12.35 -3.42 -11.72
N ASP A 19 -11.17 -3.19 -12.32
CA ASP A 19 -10.24 -4.24 -12.73
C ASP A 19 -9.12 -4.50 -11.72
N TRP A 20 -9.03 -3.70 -10.65
CA TRP A 20 -8.03 -3.90 -9.62
C TRP A 20 -8.34 -5.14 -8.77
N ARG A 21 -7.28 -5.80 -8.31
CA ARG A 21 -7.29 -7.04 -7.55
C ARG A 21 -6.34 -6.93 -6.36
N GLN A 22 -6.59 -7.74 -5.33
CA GLN A 22 -5.61 -7.98 -4.29
C GLN A 22 -4.30 -8.47 -4.91
N GLY A 23 -3.16 -7.93 -4.45
CA GLY A 23 -1.84 -8.22 -5.01
C GLY A 23 -1.40 -7.27 -6.12
N ASP A 24 -2.33 -6.52 -6.74
CA ASP A 24 -1.95 -5.45 -7.67
C ASP A 24 -1.12 -4.38 -6.96
N CYS A 25 -0.30 -3.67 -7.72
CA CYS A 25 0.69 -2.75 -7.18
C CYS A 25 0.73 -1.42 -7.93
N VAL A 26 1.37 -0.44 -7.31
CA VAL A 26 1.98 0.71 -7.98
C VAL A 26 3.49 0.66 -7.75
N VAL A 27 4.28 1.02 -8.76
CA VAL A 27 5.75 1.08 -8.68
C VAL A 27 6.22 2.48 -9.04
N GLY A 28 7.16 3.01 -8.27
CA GLY A 28 7.66 4.39 -8.39
C GLY A 28 7.63 5.08 -7.04
N ASP A 29 7.87 6.40 -7.03
CA ASP A 29 7.93 7.18 -5.80
C ASP A 29 6.57 7.21 -5.10
N GLN A 30 6.47 6.54 -3.96
CA GLN A 30 5.30 6.53 -3.08
C GLN A 30 5.71 6.89 -1.65
N TRP A 31 4.73 7.29 -0.85
CA TRP A 31 4.92 7.61 0.56
C TRP A 31 4.21 6.60 1.43
N PHE A 32 4.92 5.99 2.37
CA PHE A 32 4.37 5.12 3.38
C PHE A 32 4.29 5.84 4.71
N LEU A 33 3.11 5.84 5.32
CA LEU A 33 2.85 6.55 6.57
C LEU A 33 2.60 5.54 7.69
N HIS A 34 3.17 5.81 8.87
CA HIS A 34 2.82 5.11 10.09
C HIS A 34 2.83 6.06 11.29
N ARG A 35 1.99 5.77 12.28
CA ARG A 35 2.06 6.45 13.57
C ARG A 35 3.09 5.79 14.47
N PHE A 36 3.71 6.60 15.32
CA PHE A 36 4.67 6.15 16.32
C PHE A 36 4.53 6.98 17.61
N ASP A 37 5.19 6.56 18.69
CA ASP A 37 5.28 7.33 19.94
C ASP A 37 6.55 8.19 19.92
N PRO A 38 6.45 9.54 19.92
CA PRO A 38 7.63 10.41 19.92
C PRO A 38 8.52 10.25 21.16
N ALA A 39 7.98 9.77 22.27
CA ALA A 39 8.75 9.48 23.48
C ALA A 39 9.55 8.17 23.36
N LEU A 40 9.17 7.28 22.45
CA LEU A 40 9.80 5.98 22.24
C LEU A 40 9.78 5.57 20.76
N PRO A 41 10.52 6.26 19.88
CA PRO A 41 10.60 5.87 18.48
C PRO A 41 11.34 4.52 18.34
N LEU A 42 10.74 3.59 17.59
CA LEU A 42 11.27 2.23 17.39
C LEU A 42 12.02 2.05 16.07
N THR A 43 11.91 3.02 15.15
CA THR A 43 12.57 3.00 13.83
C THR A 43 13.45 4.24 13.68
N ALA A 44 14.41 4.19 12.75
CA ALA A 44 15.28 5.32 12.48
C ALA A 44 14.48 6.51 11.92
N GLU A 45 13.54 6.23 11.03
CA GLU A 45 12.65 7.23 10.42
C GLU A 45 11.74 7.87 11.46
N ALA A 46 11.21 7.09 12.40
CA ALA A 46 10.42 7.62 13.52
C ALA A 46 11.28 8.48 14.46
N ALA A 47 12.53 8.10 14.72
CA ALA A 47 13.44 8.89 15.56
C ALA A 47 13.76 10.25 14.94
N GLU A 48 13.90 10.31 13.61
CA GLU A 48 14.04 11.58 12.88
C GLU A 48 12.75 12.41 12.92
N ALA A 49 11.60 11.79 12.67
CA ALA A 49 10.30 12.47 12.74
C ALA A 49 9.98 13.02 14.15
N ALA A 50 10.39 12.33 15.21
CA ALA A 50 10.19 12.75 16.60
C ALA A 50 10.81 14.13 16.90
N ALA A 51 11.92 14.46 16.23
CA ALA A 51 12.58 15.76 16.37
C ALA A 51 11.72 16.93 15.89
N GLY A 52 10.73 16.66 15.03
CA GLY A 52 9.74 17.62 14.56
C GLY A 52 8.47 17.69 15.42
N GLU A 53 8.43 17.07 16.60
CA GLU A 53 7.27 17.03 17.51
C GLU A 53 5.99 16.46 16.86
N THR A 54 6.15 15.54 15.89
CA THR A 54 5.05 14.81 15.24
C THR A 54 5.01 13.36 15.71
N ASP A 55 3.81 12.77 15.73
CA ASP A 55 3.59 11.34 15.98
C ASP A 55 3.30 10.54 14.68
N LEU A 56 3.54 11.18 13.53
CA LEU A 56 3.38 10.62 12.19
C LEU A 56 4.74 10.61 11.47
N CYS A 57 5.11 9.44 10.98
CA CYS A 57 6.31 9.23 10.20
C CYS A 57 5.95 8.96 8.73
N GLU A 58 6.56 9.70 7.82
CA GLU A 58 6.44 9.55 6.38
C GLU A 58 7.76 9.01 5.81
N THR A 59 7.71 7.90 5.09
CA THR A 59 8.89 7.24 4.53
C THR A 59 8.71 7.05 3.03
N PRO A 60 9.65 7.48 2.18
CA PRO A 60 9.60 7.17 0.75
C PRO A 60 9.80 5.67 0.53
N VAL A 61 8.99 5.07 -0.34
CA VAL A 61 9.06 3.64 -0.70
C VAL A 61 8.97 3.46 -2.21
N THR A 62 9.53 2.35 -2.72
CA THR A 62 9.64 2.04 -4.16
C THR A 62 8.30 1.65 -4.80
N GLY A 63 7.24 1.57 -3.99
CA GLY A 63 5.89 1.28 -4.43
C GLY A 63 5.04 0.70 -3.31
N LEU A 64 3.81 0.37 -3.65
CA LEU A 64 2.81 -0.16 -2.72
C LEU A 64 2.07 -1.34 -3.37
N ALA A 65 1.82 -2.38 -2.58
CA ALA A 65 1.01 -3.53 -2.97
C ALA A 65 -0.34 -3.50 -2.25
N ILE A 66 -1.42 -3.79 -2.98
CA ILE A 66 -2.78 -3.85 -2.46
C ILE A 66 -2.97 -5.13 -1.64
N LEU A 67 -3.33 -4.96 -0.36
CA LEU A 67 -3.64 -6.08 0.55
C LEU A 67 -5.13 -6.34 0.70
N THR A 68 -5.97 -5.31 0.55
CA THR A 68 -7.43 -5.45 0.63
C THR A 68 -7.94 -6.48 -0.36
N GLN A 69 -8.87 -7.32 0.11
CA GLN A 69 -9.49 -8.32 -0.75
C GLN A 69 -10.20 -7.69 -1.94
N THR A 70 -10.08 -8.33 -3.09
CA THR A 70 -10.69 -7.91 -4.35
C THR A 70 -12.18 -7.59 -4.22
N CYS A 71 -12.94 -8.40 -3.46
CA CYS A 71 -14.37 -8.21 -3.28
C CYS A 71 -14.72 -6.91 -2.53
N ASP A 72 -13.85 -6.41 -1.66
CA ASP A 72 -14.00 -5.13 -0.97
C ASP A 72 -13.44 -3.97 -1.79
N LEU A 73 -12.40 -4.22 -2.58
CA LEU A 73 -11.80 -3.25 -3.47
C LEU A 73 -12.79 -2.75 -4.55
N VAL A 74 -13.55 -3.66 -5.16
CA VAL A 74 -14.54 -3.32 -6.20
C VAL A 74 -15.92 -2.90 -5.65
N ARG A 75 -16.13 -2.94 -4.33
CA ARG A 75 -17.36 -2.40 -3.73
C ARG A 75 -17.42 -0.89 -3.89
N PRO A 76 -18.63 -0.28 -3.95
CA PRO A 76 -18.76 1.16 -4.12
C PRO A 76 -17.98 1.95 -3.07
N SER A 77 -17.27 2.99 -3.50
CA SER A 77 -16.45 3.85 -2.62
C SER A 77 -17.29 4.55 -1.56
N SER A 78 -18.56 4.82 -1.84
CA SER A 78 -19.54 5.33 -0.87
C SER A 78 -19.82 4.39 0.32
N LYS A 79 -19.44 3.11 0.23
CA LYS A 79 -19.60 2.09 1.28
C LYS A 79 -18.27 1.60 1.84
N ARG A 80 -17.25 1.50 1.00
CA ARG A 80 -15.90 1.03 1.35
C ARG A 80 -14.88 1.96 0.70
N PRO A 81 -14.57 3.13 1.32
CA PRO A 81 -13.69 4.13 0.71
C PRO A 81 -12.20 3.85 0.90
N TYR A 82 -11.84 2.87 1.73
CA TYR A 82 -10.46 2.61 2.15
C TYR A 82 -9.88 1.33 1.55
N VAL A 83 -8.55 1.33 1.41
CA VAL A 83 -7.72 0.23 0.91
C VAL A 83 -6.49 0.09 1.82
N GLU A 84 -6.19 -1.14 2.21
CA GLU A 84 -4.97 -1.52 2.93
C GLU A 84 -3.86 -1.84 1.94
N VAL A 85 -2.67 -1.32 2.21
CA VAL A 85 -1.50 -1.47 1.36
C VAL A 85 -0.24 -1.78 2.18
N ALA A 86 0.69 -2.50 1.57
CA ALA A 86 2.03 -2.77 2.09
C ALA A 86 3.10 -2.12 1.21
N PRO A 87 4.24 -1.69 1.78
CA PRO A 87 5.34 -1.17 0.99
C PRO A 87 6.04 -2.29 0.22
N LEU A 88 6.43 -1.98 -1.01
CA LEU A 88 7.34 -2.82 -1.79
C LEU A 88 8.78 -2.54 -1.37
N VAL A 89 9.51 -3.59 -1.02
CA VAL A 89 10.92 -3.52 -0.62
C VAL A 89 11.79 -4.38 -1.51
N GLU A 90 12.99 -3.92 -1.79
CA GLU A 90 14.00 -4.69 -2.53
C GLU A 90 14.69 -5.69 -1.58
N VAL A 91 14.92 -6.90 -2.09
CA VAL A 91 15.63 -7.96 -1.35
C VAL A 91 16.70 -8.59 -2.24
N ASP A 92 17.67 -9.29 -1.64
CA ASP A 92 18.61 -10.06 -2.43
C ASP A 92 18.00 -11.36 -3.00
N ALA A 93 18.69 -11.98 -3.95
CA ALA A 93 18.25 -13.21 -4.60
C ALA A 93 18.11 -14.42 -3.64
N ALA A 94 18.88 -14.46 -2.55
CA ALA A 94 18.78 -15.53 -1.58
C ALA A 94 17.50 -15.41 -0.76
N THR A 95 17.21 -14.19 -0.28
CA THR A 95 16.01 -13.80 0.44
C THR A 95 14.78 -14.02 -0.41
N LEU A 96 14.78 -13.61 -1.68
CA LEU A 96 13.66 -13.85 -2.60
C LEU A 96 13.32 -15.36 -2.73
N ARG A 97 14.34 -16.23 -2.81
CA ARG A 97 14.13 -17.68 -2.81
C ARG A 97 13.53 -18.20 -1.50
N GLU A 98 13.92 -17.63 -0.36
CA GLU A 98 13.33 -17.99 0.94
C GLU A 98 11.87 -17.56 1.06
N ILE A 99 11.53 -16.35 0.58
CA ILE A 99 10.16 -15.85 0.54
C ILE A 99 9.31 -16.73 -0.39
N GLY A 100 9.80 -17.02 -1.60
CA GLY A 100 9.09 -17.91 -2.54
C GLY A 100 8.91 -19.35 -2.02
N ALA A 101 9.79 -19.80 -1.12
CA ALA A 101 9.65 -21.06 -0.40
C ALA A 101 8.83 -20.94 0.91
N CYS A 102 8.14 -19.82 1.13
CA CYS A 102 7.30 -19.54 2.30
C CYS A 102 8.05 -19.61 3.66
N ARG A 103 9.38 -19.40 3.68
CA ARG A 103 10.18 -19.39 4.91
C ARG A 103 10.25 -18.02 5.60
N ARG A 104 9.69 -16.99 4.97
CA ARG A 104 9.66 -15.61 5.44
C ARG A 104 8.23 -15.05 5.32
N PRO A 105 7.31 -15.45 6.22
CA PRO A 105 5.88 -15.16 6.08
C PRO A 105 5.52 -13.67 6.18
N ALA A 106 6.43 -12.85 6.74
CA ALA A 106 6.34 -11.39 6.75
C ALA A 106 6.40 -10.76 5.36
N TYR A 107 6.72 -11.51 4.31
CA TYR A 107 6.82 -11.01 2.94
C TYR A 107 5.97 -11.82 1.98
N ALA A 108 5.47 -11.16 0.94
CA ALA A 108 4.82 -11.80 -0.20
C ALA A 108 5.57 -11.50 -1.49
N VAL A 109 5.79 -12.54 -2.31
CA VAL A 109 6.22 -12.37 -3.68
C VAL A 109 5.09 -11.75 -4.49
N VAL A 110 5.40 -10.70 -5.25
CA VAL A 110 4.54 -10.20 -6.33
C VAL A 110 5.12 -10.73 -7.65
N PRO A 111 4.49 -11.74 -8.29
CA PRO A 111 5.01 -12.37 -9.51
C PRO A 111 5.49 -11.38 -10.57
N ALA A 112 4.71 -10.33 -10.85
CA ALA A 112 5.06 -9.32 -11.84
C ALA A 112 6.33 -8.51 -11.52
N LEU A 113 6.76 -8.51 -10.25
CA LEU A 113 7.90 -7.72 -9.77
C LEU A 113 9.09 -8.58 -9.33
N ALA A 114 8.99 -9.91 -9.41
CA ALA A 114 10.03 -10.83 -8.96
C ALA A 114 11.37 -10.61 -9.68
N ALA A 115 11.34 -10.25 -10.97
CA ALA A 115 12.55 -9.93 -11.75
C ALA A 115 13.26 -8.65 -11.29
N LYS A 116 12.57 -7.78 -10.55
CA LYS A 116 13.11 -6.56 -9.93
C LYS A 116 13.47 -6.77 -8.45
N TYR A 117 13.36 -8.00 -7.96
CA TYR A 117 13.58 -8.35 -6.55
C TYR A 117 12.73 -7.54 -5.56
N LEU A 118 11.56 -7.07 -5.98
CA LEU A 118 10.62 -6.36 -5.12
C LEU A 118 9.60 -7.34 -4.54
N VAL A 119 9.39 -7.24 -3.24
CA VAL A 119 8.42 -8.04 -2.46
C VAL A 119 7.58 -7.12 -1.60
N ALA A 120 6.33 -7.49 -1.32
CA ALA A 120 5.49 -6.75 -0.38
C ALA A 120 5.89 -7.12 1.05
N ASN A 121 6.16 -6.13 1.90
CA ASN A 121 6.41 -6.32 3.33
C ASN A 121 5.11 -6.26 4.12
N LEU A 122 4.61 -7.41 4.55
CA LEU A 122 3.33 -7.58 5.23
C LEU A 122 3.36 -7.20 6.71
N ASP A 123 4.54 -7.03 7.31
CA ASP A 123 4.68 -6.51 8.69
C ASP A 123 4.34 -5.02 8.76
N ARG A 124 4.30 -4.34 7.61
CA ARG A 124 3.95 -2.92 7.48
C ARG A 124 2.68 -2.79 6.66
N THR A 125 1.62 -2.32 7.29
CA THR A 125 0.37 -1.99 6.59
C THR A 125 -0.04 -0.55 6.87
N MET A 126 -0.58 0.11 5.87
CA MET A 126 -1.25 1.40 6.03
C MET A 126 -2.56 1.43 5.25
N THR A 127 -3.40 2.40 5.57
CA THR A 127 -4.66 2.61 4.86
C THR A 127 -4.56 3.84 3.97
N VAL A 128 -5.03 3.72 2.72
CA VAL A 128 -5.22 4.82 1.78
C VAL A 128 -6.66 4.87 1.32
N GLU A 129 -7.11 6.01 0.81
CA GLU A 129 -8.42 6.10 0.16
C GLU A 129 -8.36 5.53 -1.26
N LYS A 130 -9.49 4.98 -1.73
CA LYS A 130 -9.64 4.50 -3.12
C LYS A 130 -9.34 5.57 -4.15
N ALA A 131 -9.61 6.83 -3.84
CA ALA A 131 -9.29 7.96 -4.71
C ALA A 131 -7.79 8.13 -4.96
N VAL A 132 -6.93 7.68 -4.02
CA VAL A 132 -5.48 7.63 -4.21
C VAL A 132 -5.12 6.52 -5.20
N VAL A 133 -5.67 5.32 -4.98
CA VAL A 133 -5.42 4.14 -5.85
C VAL A 133 -5.90 4.37 -7.28
N ALA A 134 -7.03 5.07 -7.47
CA ALA A 134 -7.58 5.39 -8.79
C ALA A 134 -6.63 6.23 -9.67
N ARG A 135 -5.64 6.89 -9.06
CA ARG A 135 -4.63 7.71 -9.74
C ARG A 135 -3.34 6.94 -10.03
N TRP A 136 -3.22 5.70 -9.60
CA TRP A 136 -2.03 4.90 -9.81
C TRP A 136 -1.98 4.27 -11.19
N ASP A 137 -0.77 4.19 -11.73
CA ASP A 137 -0.47 3.33 -12.88
C ASP A 137 -0.37 1.88 -12.39
N ARG A 138 -1.45 1.12 -12.63
CA ARG A 138 -1.62 -0.25 -12.16
C ARG A 138 -0.55 -1.19 -12.72
N VAL A 139 0.12 -1.91 -11.84
CA VAL A 139 0.86 -3.13 -12.15
C VAL A 139 0.05 -4.32 -11.66
N ALA A 140 -0.34 -5.21 -12.59
CA ALA A 140 -1.07 -6.42 -12.24
C ALA A 140 -0.18 -7.34 -11.38
N GLY A 141 -0.71 -7.80 -10.24
CA GLY A 141 -0.02 -8.66 -9.27
C GLY A 141 0.25 -10.06 -9.77
#